data_AF-A0A087AIY3-F1
#
_entry.id   AF-A0A087AIY3-F1
#
_cell.length_a   1.000
_cell.length_b   1.000
_cell.length_c   1.000
_cell.angle_alpha   90.00
_cell.angle_beta   90.00
_cell.angle_gamma   90.00
#
_symmetry.space_group_name_H-M   'P 1'
#
loop_
_entity.id
_entity.type
_entity.pdbx_description
1 polymer ?
#
loop_
_entity_poly.entity_id
_entity_poly.type
_entity_poly.pdbx_seq_one_letter_code
_entity_poly.pdbx_strand_id
1 'polypeptide(L)'
;MKLDIKQETDADVLFCLYVQKLLDSGHVDAVEDVMRDYYAGEPGIALDGAVFYANDYGLDIPRKVLEHTLPYLEPDSYGLEACRKLLKKDATHAS
;
A
#
# COMPACT_ATOMS: atom_id res chain seq x y z
N MET A 1 -25.26 -2.88 -9.34
CA MET A 1 -23.95 -2.55 -8.77
C MET A 1 -22.99 -2.40 -9.95
N LYS A 2 -22.63 -1.18 -10.34
CA LYS A 2 -21.63 -0.96 -11.39
C LYS A 2 -20.27 -1.04 -10.70
N LEU A 3 -19.47 -2.06 -10.99
CA LEU A 3 -18.04 -2.02 -10.66
C LEU A 3 -17.43 -0.89 -11.48
N ASP A 4 -16.84 0.09 -10.80
CA ASP A 4 -16.13 1.20 -11.42
C ASP A 4 -14.74 0.67 -11.83
N ILE A 5 -14.67 0.03 -13.00
CA ILE A 5 -13.49 -0.69 -13.55
C ILE A 5 -12.21 0.15 -13.48
N LYS A 6 -12.31 1.48 -13.49
CA LYS A 6 -11.17 2.40 -13.31
C LYS A 6 -10.55 2.36 -11.92
N GLN A 7 -11.33 2.26 -10.85
CA GLN A 7 -10.81 2.24 -9.48
C GLN A 7 -10.08 0.94 -9.16
N GLU A 8 -10.58 -0.19 -9.69
CA GLU A 8 -9.97 -1.51 -9.52
C GLU A 8 -8.59 -1.57 -10.18
N THR A 9 -8.47 -1.04 -11.40
CA THR A 9 -7.20 -0.96 -12.13
C THR A 9 -6.16 -0.09 -11.41
N ASP A 10 -6.59 1.01 -10.78
CA ASP A 10 -5.68 1.91 -10.08
C ASP A 10 -5.18 1.30 -8.75
N ALA A 11 -6.02 0.56 -8.02
CA ALA A 11 -5.64 -0.15 -6.81
C ALA A 11 -4.62 -1.28 -7.09
N ASP A 12 -4.82 -2.04 -8.18
CA ASP A 12 -3.89 -3.07 -8.63
C ASP A 12 -2.50 -2.50 -8.98
N VAL A 13 -2.46 -1.33 -9.63
CA VAL A 13 -1.21 -0.64 -9.96
C VAL A 13 -0.49 -0.19 -8.69
N LEU A 14 -1.23 0.36 -7.72
CA LEU A 14 -0.66 0.74 -6.43
C LEU A 14 -0.12 -0.48 -5.69
N PHE A 15 -0.88 -1.57 -5.64
CA PHE A 15 -0.45 -2.83 -5.03
C PHE A 15 0.86 -3.34 -5.65
N CYS A 16 0.95 -3.40 -6.98
CA CYS A 16 2.17 -3.79 -7.69
C CYS A 16 3.38 -2.91 -7.32
N LEU A 17 3.18 -1.61 -7.15
CA LEU A 17 4.24 -0.68 -6.74
C LEU A 17 4.75 -0.98 -5.32
N TYR A 18 3.87 -1.25 -4.36
CA TYR A 18 4.27 -1.63 -3.00
C TYR A 18 5.00 -2.98 -2.98
N VAL A 19 4.50 -3.97 -3.72
CA VAL A 19 5.16 -5.27 -3.87
C VAL A 19 6.58 -5.11 -4.43
N GLN A 20 6.74 -4.29 -5.48
CA GLN A 20 8.07 -4.02 -6.04
C GLN A 20 8.99 -3.36 -5.00
N LYS A 21 8.50 -2.41 -4.22
CA LYS A 21 9.28 -1.75 -3.16
C LYS A 21 9.72 -2.72 -2.05
N LEU A 22 8.84 -3.64 -1.65
CA LEU A 22 9.14 -4.67 -0.68
C LEU A 22 10.20 -5.66 -1.22
N LEU A 23 10.05 -6.10 -2.48
CA LEU A 23 11.02 -6.95 -3.17
C LEU A 23 12.39 -6.28 -3.29
N ASP A 24 12.45 -5.04 -3.75
CA ASP A 24 13.69 -4.27 -3.92
C ASP A 24 14.43 -4.08 -2.58
N SER A 25 13.69 -4.10 -1.47
CA SER A 25 14.22 -3.98 -0.10
C SER A 25 14.53 -5.33 0.55
N GLY A 26 14.27 -6.45 -0.14
CA GLY A 26 14.57 -7.80 0.33
C GLY A 26 13.54 -8.40 1.29
N HIS A 27 12.35 -7.81 1.44
CA HIS A 27 11.29 -8.28 2.33
C HIS A 27 10.38 -9.31 1.65
N VAL A 28 10.98 -10.43 1.23
CA VAL A 28 10.27 -11.50 0.48
C VAL A 28 9.11 -12.08 1.28
N ASP A 29 9.27 -12.32 2.58
CA ASP A 29 8.21 -12.88 3.43
C ASP A 29 6.95 -11.98 3.44
N ALA A 30 7.12 -10.66 3.46
CA ALA A 30 6.01 -9.71 3.40
C ALA A 30 5.34 -9.70 2.03
N VAL A 31 6.11 -9.92 0.95
CA VAL A 31 5.57 -10.07 -0.40
C VAL A 31 4.74 -11.34 -0.50
N GLU A 32 5.23 -12.47 0.02
CA GLU A 32 4.48 -13.73 0.05
C GLU A 32 3.15 -13.58 0.80
N ASP A 33 3.17 -12.86 1.93
CA ASP A 33 1.98 -12.59 2.73
C ASP A 33 0.91 -11.83 1.95
N VAL A 34 1.27 -10.67 1.37
CA VAL A 34 0.29 -9.82 0.67
C VAL A 34 -0.14 -10.41 -0.69
N MET A 35 0.73 -11.16 -1.36
CA MET A 35 0.37 -11.86 -2.61
C MET A 35 -0.61 -13.00 -2.36
N ARG A 36 -0.53 -13.66 -1.19
CA ARG A 36 -1.52 -14.67 -0.80
C ARG A 36 -2.91 -14.05 -0.67
N ASP A 37 -3.05 -12.90 -0.02
CA ASP A 37 -4.34 -12.20 0.10
C ASP A 37 -4.84 -11.74 -1.27
N TYR A 38 -3.94 -11.24 -2.12
CA TYR A 38 -4.28 -10.83 -3.48
C TYR A 38 -4.84 -12.01 -4.31
N TYR A 39 -4.17 -13.16 -4.28
CA TYR A 39 -4.62 -14.37 -4.99
C TYR A 39 -5.81 -15.07 -4.32
N ALA A 40 -6.11 -14.77 -3.06
CA ALA A 40 -7.35 -15.18 -2.40
C ALA A 40 -8.58 -14.38 -2.87
N GLY A 41 -8.37 -13.34 -3.70
CA GLY A 41 -9.43 -12.45 -4.17
C GLY A 41 -9.74 -11.32 -3.18
N GLU A 42 -8.77 -10.97 -2.33
CA GLU A 42 -8.89 -9.92 -1.30
C GLU A 42 -7.92 -8.76 -1.58
N PRO A 43 -8.00 -8.08 -2.75
CA PRO A 43 -7.02 -7.08 -3.16
C PRO A 43 -6.97 -5.85 -2.24
N GLY A 44 -8.09 -5.52 -1.58
CA GLY A 44 -8.12 -4.44 -0.58
C GLY A 44 -7.30 -4.77 0.67
N ILE A 45 -7.39 -6.02 1.16
CA ILE A 45 -6.58 -6.50 2.29
C ILE A 45 -5.11 -6.57 1.88
N ALA A 46 -4.83 -7.06 0.67
CA ALA A 46 -3.48 -7.11 0.12
C ALA A 46 -2.83 -5.73 0.03
N LEU A 47 -3.54 -4.72 -0.47
CA LEU A 47 -3.05 -3.34 -0.50
C LEU A 47 -2.85 -2.77 0.90
N ASP A 48 -3.79 -3.00 1.83
CA ASP A 48 -3.67 -2.57 3.22
C ASP A 48 -2.40 -3.13 3.89
N GLY A 49 -2.18 -4.43 3.75
CA GLY A 49 -0.99 -5.13 4.24
C GLY A 49 0.29 -4.60 3.60
N ALA A 50 0.30 -4.37 2.29
CA ALA A 50 1.48 -3.87 1.58
C ALA A 50 1.89 -2.47 2.06
N VAL A 51 0.91 -1.61 2.34
CA VAL A 51 1.15 -0.27 2.93
C VAL A 51 1.63 -0.36 4.37
N PHE A 52 1.03 -1.26 5.16
CA PHE A 52 1.46 -1.53 6.53
C PHE A 52 2.93 -1.94 6.57
N TYR A 53 3.32 -2.95 5.78
CA TYR A 53 4.70 -3.43 5.70
C TYR A 53 5.66 -2.35 5.21
N ALA A 54 5.27 -1.56 4.21
CA ALA A 54 6.11 -0.45 3.75
C ALA A 54 6.42 0.56 4.87
N ASN A 55 5.45 0.86 5.74
CA ASN A 55 5.71 1.70 6.90
C ASN A 55 6.55 1.00 7.97
N ASP A 56 6.27 -0.27 8.28
CA ASP A 56 6.96 -1.05 9.31
C ASP A 56 8.46 -1.20 9.00
N TYR A 57 8.78 -1.47 7.74
CA TYR A 57 10.16 -1.56 7.26
C TYR A 57 10.79 -0.20 6.93
N GLY A 58 10.06 0.90 7.11
CA GLY A 58 10.58 2.25 6.88
C GLY A 58 10.94 2.53 5.42
N LEU A 59 10.20 1.95 4.47
CA LEU A 59 10.44 2.13 3.05
C LEU A 59 10.12 3.55 2.61
N ASP A 60 10.93 4.06 1.68
CA ASP A 60 10.68 5.34 1.02
C ASP A 60 9.65 5.17 -0.11
N ILE A 61 8.43 5.62 0.19
CA ILE A 61 7.29 5.60 -0.72
C ILE A 61 6.99 7.04 -1.14
N PRO A 62 7.01 7.36 -2.45
CA PRO A 62 6.76 8.71 -2.92
C PRO A 62 5.42 9.25 -2.43
N ARG A 63 5.40 10.50 -1.96
CA ARG A 63 4.20 11.17 -1.45
C ARG A 63 2.97 11.01 -2.35
N LYS A 64 3.15 11.18 -3.66
CA LYS A 64 2.06 11.04 -4.65
C LYS A 64 1.47 9.63 -4.64
N VAL A 65 2.30 8.59 -4.48
CA VAL A 65 1.78 7.21 -4.35
C VAL A 65 0.91 7.11 -3.11
N LEU A 66 1.39 7.59 -1.95
CA LEU A 66 0.62 7.59 -0.70
C LEU A 66 -0.71 8.33 -0.81
N GLU A 67 -0.71 9.53 -1.42
CA GLU A 67 -1.93 10.32 -1.65
C GLU A 67 -2.93 9.58 -2.56
N HIS A 68 -2.44 8.86 -3.57
CA HIS A 68 -3.26 8.01 -4.43
C HIS A 68 -3.72 6.72 -3.74
N THR A 69 -3.00 6.21 -2.74
CA THR A 69 -3.38 5.03 -1.97
C THR A 69 -4.50 5.31 -0.96
N LEU A 70 -4.53 6.51 -0.37
CA LEU A 70 -5.49 6.89 0.69
C LEU A 70 -6.97 6.53 0.39
N PRO A 71 -7.51 6.76 -0.82
CA PRO A 71 -8.92 6.46 -1.11
C PRO A 71 -9.27 4.96 -1.15
N TYR A 72 -8.26 4.08 -1.24
CA TYR A 72 -8.45 2.63 -1.37
C TYR A 72 -8.32 1.88 -0.04
N LEU A 73 -7.99 2.59 1.05
CA LEU A 73 -7.80 2.00 2.37
C LEU A 73 -9.09 2.11 3.18
N GLU A 74 -9.44 1.01 3.85
CA GLU A 74 -10.63 0.96 4.70
C GLU A 74 -10.51 1.92 5.90
N PRO A 75 -11.63 2.51 6.36
CA PRO A 75 -11.65 3.24 7.62
C PRO A 75 -11.13 2.37 8.76
N ASP A 76 -10.28 2.95 9.61
CA ASP A 76 -9.69 2.31 10.80
C ASP A 76 -8.76 1.11 10.53
N SER A 77 -8.32 0.91 9.27
CA SER A 77 -7.34 -0.12 8.95
C SER A 77 -5.91 0.23 9.39
N TYR A 78 -5.08 -0.79 9.57
CA TYR A 78 -3.67 -0.61 9.89
C TYR A 78 -2.90 0.04 8.71
N GLY A 79 -3.26 -0.29 7.47
CA GLY A 79 -2.71 0.36 6.29
C GLY A 79 -3.05 1.84 6.21
N LEU A 80 -4.27 2.27 6.60
CA LEU A 80 -4.63 3.69 6.64
C LEU A 80 -3.80 4.47 7.68
N GLU A 81 -3.60 3.89 8.86
CA GLU A 81 -2.73 4.49 9.88
C GLU A 81 -1.28 4.58 9.38
N ALA A 82 -0.77 3.51 8.76
CA ALA A 82 0.56 3.44 8.17
C ALA A 82 0.77 4.49 7.07
N CYS A 83 -0.18 4.63 6.14
CA CYS A 83 -0.15 5.61 5.06
C CYS A 83 -0.07 7.05 5.62
N ARG A 84 -0.88 7.36 6.63
CA ARG A 84 -0.87 8.66 7.32
C ARG A 84 0.46 8.93 8.04
N LYS A 85 1.10 7.91 8.61
CA LYS A 85 2.44 8.03 9.23
C LYS A 85 3.50 8.36 8.19
N LEU A 86 3.50 7.65 7.05
CA LEU A 86 4.44 7.90 5.95
C LEU A 86 4.29 9.31 5.38
N LEU A 87 3.05 9.79 5.16
CA LEU A 87 2.78 11.15 4.69
C LEU A 87 3.29 12.23 5.67
N LYS A 88 3.22 11.98 6.97
CA LYS A 88 3.75 12.90 8.00
C LYS A 88 5.27 12.92 8.02
N LYS A 89 5.94 11.77 7.87
CA LYS A 89 7.40 11.67 7.82
C LYS A 89 7.97 12.47 6.64
N ASP A 90 7.35 12.35 5.47
CA ASP A 90 7.74 13.11 4.27
C ASP A 90 7.66 14.64 4.49
N ALA A 91 6.60 15.11 5.15
CA ALA A 91 6.43 16.54 5.47
C ALA A 91 7.52 17.10 6.39
N THR A 92 8.10 16.28 7.28
CA THR A 92 9.15 16.70 8.21
C THR A 92 10.56 16.69 7.61
N HIS A 93 10.79 15.95 6.53
CA HIS A 93 12.11 15.88 5.86
C HIS A 93 12.27 16.89 4.72
N ALA A 94 11.18 17.57 4.31
CA ALA A 94 11.19 18.62 3.29
C ALA A 94 11.43 20.04 3.84
N SER A 95 11.90 20.18 5.10
CA SER A 95 12.13 21.46 5.79
C SER A 95 13.62 21.81 5.91
#